data_AF-A0A2N1XJK1-F1
#
_entry.id   AF-A0A2N1XJK1-F1
#
_cell.length_a   1.000
_cell.length_b   1.000
_cell.length_c   1.000
_cell.angle_alpha   90.00
_cell.angle_beta   90.00
_cell.angle_gamma   90.00
#
_symmetry.space_group_name_H-M   'P 1'
#
loop_
_entity.id
_entity.type
_entity.pdbx_description
1 polymer ?
#
loop_
_entity_poly.entity_id
_entity_poly.type
_entity_poly.pdbx_seq_one_letter_code
_entity_poly.pdbx_strand_id
1 'polypeptide(L)'
;MYRTRQGVSMYSTRSQHARPPHIRVAGVLVFLALLSGSSLAFAQSAADPAAPPDLGLPKDVGQAIAADSELEATSPAATDPDAIDSLMDELTATSEVIKNQPGAEGPTDFSGLPQDSTNWVQALRVTRDDNPLLEKQCKEQAMHMTVNSLAALEGAENMEEAQKLVADHLRHHLETLKDGSIGHADYLREIAECKEFCAPLVAQLMQCHVLAVARLEHGIVLFDLGSDVVTPAYRSGLIDTVSKQLREHAERKVVLIGRASQIGDLRHNRALSARRALAAKDALLAAGIAAERIETMWFGWEPPQISDVIASEYGVSRLYDTVGRDKINQSVVVVIY
;
A
#
# COMPACT_ATOMS: atom_id res chain seq x y z
N MET A 1 -18.78 -63.87 -29.95
CA MET A 1 -17.65 -63.18 -30.61
C MET A 1 -16.59 -62.99 -29.54
N TYR A 2 -15.60 -63.89 -29.48
CA TYR A 2 -14.18 -63.63 -29.84
C TYR A 2 -13.62 -62.38 -29.14
N ARG A 3 -12.47 -62.35 -28.48
CA ARG A 3 -11.48 -63.31 -27.94
C ARG A 3 -10.36 -62.38 -27.41
N THR A 4 -9.77 -62.67 -26.23
CA THR A 4 -8.31 -62.58 -25.89
C THR A 4 -7.49 -61.32 -26.19
N ARG A 5 -6.38 -60.96 -25.53
CA ARG A 5 -5.62 -61.25 -24.29
C ARG A 5 -4.23 -60.67 -24.60
N GLN A 6 -3.49 -60.22 -23.57
CA GLN A 6 -2.01 -60.15 -23.50
C GLN A 6 -1.30 -59.11 -24.40
N GLY A 7 -0.19 -58.49 -24.01
CA GLY A 7 0.62 -58.64 -22.81
C GLY A 7 1.86 -57.72 -22.84
N VAL A 8 2.30 -57.34 -21.64
CA VAL A 8 3.68 -57.30 -21.11
C VAL A 8 4.85 -56.90 -22.03
N SER A 9 5.60 -55.87 -21.61
CA SER A 9 7.07 -55.95 -21.62
C SER A 9 7.68 -55.14 -20.46
N MET A 10 8.14 -55.86 -19.44
CA MET A 10 9.19 -55.40 -18.52
C MET A 10 10.53 -55.54 -19.24
N TYR A 11 11.38 -54.52 -19.18
CA TYR A 11 12.82 -54.73 -19.16
C TYR A 11 13.42 -54.03 -17.94
N SER A 12 13.84 -54.89 -17.01
CA SER A 12 14.76 -54.63 -15.91
C SER A 12 16.18 -54.78 -16.44
N THR A 13 17.05 -53.83 -16.12
CA THR A 13 18.48 -54.11 -15.96
C THR A 13 19.00 -53.35 -14.75
N ARG A 14 19.22 -54.11 -13.67
CA ARG A 14 19.99 -53.75 -12.47
C ARG A 14 21.37 -54.40 -12.60
N SER A 15 22.46 -53.62 -12.47
CA SER A 15 23.83 -54.07 -12.15
C SER A 15 24.81 -52.93 -12.49
N GLN A 16 25.83 -52.52 -11.74
CA GLN A 16 26.46 -52.94 -10.49
C GLN A 16 27.45 -51.82 -10.09
N HIS A 17 27.67 -51.72 -8.78
CA HIS A 17 28.87 -51.31 -8.01
C HIS A 17 29.95 -50.40 -8.63
N ALA A 18 30.24 -49.29 -7.94
CA ALA A 18 31.59 -49.02 -7.37
C ALA A 18 31.61 -47.76 -6.46
N ARG A 19 32.03 -47.95 -5.20
CA ARG A 19 32.75 -47.00 -4.32
C ARG A 19 34.04 -47.73 -3.90
N PRO A 20 35.06 -47.11 -3.27
CA PRO A 20 35.67 -45.78 -3.41
C PRO A 20 37.21 -45.93 -3.69
N PRO A 21 38.07 -44.94 -3.41
CA PRO A 21 38.74 -44.99 -2.11
C PRO A 21 38.97 -43.62 -1.44
N HIS A 22 39.16 -43.72 -0.13
CA HIS A 22 39.58 -42.69 0.80
C HIS A 22 41.05 -42.28 0.59
N ILE A 23 41.37 -41.00 0.78
CA ILE A 23 42.64 -40.57 1.35
C ILE A 23 42.33 -39.64 2.53
N ARG A 24 42.97 -39.94 3.66
CA ARG A 24 42.90 -39.19 4.92
C ARG A 24 44.16 -38.32 5.08
N VAL A 25 44.01 -37.31 5.94
CA VAL A 25 44.94 -36.84 7.00
C VAL A 25 45.50 -35.42 6.84
N ALA A 26 45.38 -34.69 7.97
CA ALA A 26 46.09 -33.50 8.47
C ALA A 26 45.76 -32.16 7.80
N GLY A 27 45.52 -31.07 8.52
CA GLY A 27 45.61 -30.79 9.95
C GLY A 27 45.75 -29.27 10.14
N VAL A 28 45.64 -28.81 11.40
CA VAL A 28 46.05 -27.48 11.91
C VAL A 28 45.05 -26.33 11.61
N LEU A 29 44.15 -26.00 12.54
CA LEU A 29 44.29 -24.96 13.59
C LEU A 29 44.43 -23.51 13.03
N VAL A 30 43.39 -22.72 13.29
CA VAL A 30 43.46 -21.48 14.10
C VAL A 30 43.70 -20.09 13.44
N PHE A 31 43.00 -19.10 14.03
CA PHE A 31 43.18 -17.63 14.12
C PHE A 31 42.70 -16.70 12.97
N LEU A 32 41.47 -16.20 13.14
CA LEU A 32 41.10 -14.79 13.37
C LEU A 32 41.96 -13.66 12.74
N ALA A 33 41.23 -12.80 12.03
CA ALA A 33 41.34 -11.33 11.95
C ALA A 33 42.48 -10.69 11.12
N LEU A 34 42.15 -9.90 10.10
CA LEU A 34 41.96 -8.44 10.21
C LEU A 34 41.74 -7.76 8.86
N LEU A 35 41.06 -6.62 8.97
CA LEU A 35 40.72 -5.60 7.99
C LEU A 35 41.91 -5.10 7.14
N SER A 36 41.67 -4.89 5.84
CA SER A 36 42.09 -3.69 5.11
C SER A 36 41.55 -3.72 3.68
N GLY A 37 40.82 -2.66 3.29
CA GLY A 37 40.20 -2.52 1.99
C GLY A 37 41.18 -2.18 0.86
N SER A 38 40.85 -2.58 -0.36
CA SER A 38 40.50 -1.67 -1.47
C SER A 38 40.36 -2.46 -2.78
N SER A 39 39.16 -2.40 -3.33
CA SER A 39 38.83 -2.29 -4.76
C SER A 39 39.44 -3.28 -5.76
N LEU A 40 38.63 -4.25 -6.20
CA LEU A 40 38.54 -4.60 -7.63
C LEU A 40 37.06 -4.81 -7.98
N ALA A 41 36.58 -3.97 -8.90
CA ALA A 41 35.31 -4.13 -9.57
C ALA A 41 35.38 -5.36 -10.48
N PHE A 42 34.43 -6.28 -10.30
CA PHE A 42 33.96 -7.17 -11.36
C PHE A 42 32.44 -7.13 -11.34
N ALA A 43 31.88 -6.51 -12.37
CA ALA A 43 30.47 -6.66 -12.70
C ALA A 43 30.29 -8.06 -13.30
N GLN A 44 29.41 -8.86 -12.70
CA GLN A 44 28.66 -9.85 -13.47
C GLN A 44 27.26 -10.01 -12.88
N SER A 45 26.30 -9.63 -13.72
CA SER A 45 24.87 -9.75 -13.57
C SER A 45 24.45 -11.17 -13.21
N ALA A 46 23.90 -11.31 -12.01
CA ALA A 46 22.76 -12.19 -11.77
C ALA A 46 21.60 -11.25 -11.45
N ALA A 47 20.52 -11.32 -12.23
CA ALA A 47 19.29 -10.66 -11.83
C ALA A 47 18.83 -11.31 -10.52
N ASP A 48 18.94 -10.57 -9.42
CA ASP A 48 18.31 -10.94 -8.16
C ASP A 48 16.81 -11.16 -8.42
N PRO A 49 16.20 -12.19 -7.82
CA PRO A 49 14.73 -12.28 -7.82
C PRO A 49 14.21 -10.98 -7.22
N ALA A 50 13.34 -10.29 -7.97
CA ALA A 50 12.78 -9.00 -7.58
C ALA A 50 12.44 -9.01 -6.09
N ALA A 51 13.05 -8.08 -5.34
CA ALA A 51 12.72 -7.88 -3.94
C ALA A 51 11.18 -7.77 -3.83
N PRO A 52 10.55 -8.44 -2.85
CA PRO A 52 9.11 -8.38 -2.70
C PRO A 52 8.66 -6.92 -2.64
N PRO A 53 7.47 -6.57 -3.14
CA PRO A 53 6.94 -5.22 -3.03
C PRO A 53 6.97 -4.80 -1.56
N ASP A 54 7.74 -3.75 -1.28
CA ASP A 54 7.82 -3.08 0.02
C ASP A 54 6.39 -2.68 0.40
N LEU A 55 5.81 -3.29 1.44
CA LEU A 55 4.44 -3.05 1.88
C LEU A 55 4.26 -1.66 2.50
N GLY A 56 5.31 -0.83 2.55
CA GLY A 56 5.29 0.48 3.18
C GLY A 56 5.10 0.42 4.69
N LEU A 57 5.45 -0.71 5.30
CA LEU A 57 5.66 -0.80 6.73
C LEU A 57 7.01 -0.14 7.06
N PRO A 58 7.17 0.53 8.22
CA PRO A 58 8.42 1.17 8.58
C PRO A 58 9.60 0.21 8.41
N LYS A 59 10.63 0.63 7.68
CA LYS A 59 11.85 -0.19 7.45
C LYS A 59 12.62 -0.48 8.74
N ASP A 60 12.29 0.27 9.80
CA ASP A 60 13.04 0.34 11.04
C ASP A 60 12.14 0.06 12.27
N VAL A 61 11.24 -0.93 12.21
CA VAL A 61 10.36 -1.31 13.34
C VAL A 61 11.15 -1.52 14.65
N GLY A 62 12.42 -1.89 14.57
CA GLY A 62 13.31 -2.06 15.73
C GLY A 62 14.10 -0.82 16.18
N GLN A 63 14.16 0.29 15.42
CA GLN A 63 14.96 1.48 15.78
C GLN A 63 14.12 2.75 16.01
N ALA A 64 12.84 2.75 15.66
CA ALA A 64 11.96 3.91 15.84
C ALA A 64 11.51 4.19 17.30
N ILE A 65 11.99 3.44 18.29
CA ILE A 65 11.62 3.65 19.72
C ILE A 65 12.87 3.60 20.60
N ALA A 66 13.83 4.48 20.29
CA ALA A 66 14.96 4.79 21.16
C ALA A 66 15.34 6.27 21.01
N ALA A 67 14.40 7.16 21.30
CA ALA A 67 14.69 8.57 21.50
C ALA A 67 13.69 9.13 22.52
N ASP A 68 14.06 9.04 23.80
CA ASP A 68 13.53 9.96 24.81
C ASP A 68 14.01 11.36 24.45
N SER A 69 13.08 12.23 24.04
CA SER A 69 13.22 13.68 24.18
C SER A 69 11.83 14.30 24.17
N GLU A 70 11.54 15.01 25.25
CA GLU A 70 10.35 15.81 25.50
C GLU A 70 9.89 16.57 24.24
N LEU A 71 8.67 16.28 23.79
CA LEU A 71 7.95 17.03 22.77
C LEU A 71 6.65 17.56 23.39
N GLU A 72 6.76 18.69 24.10
CA GLU A 72 5.62 19.60 24.22
C GLU A 72 5.42 20.29 22.86
N ALA A 73 4.55 19.72 22.03
CA ALA A 73 3.85 20.42 20.95
C ALA A 73 2.59 19.63 20.62
N THR A 74 1.43 20.21 20.96
CA THR A 74 0.07 19.87 20.53
C THR A 74 -0.13 18.47 19.97
N SER A 75 -0.69 17.58 20.81
CA SER A 75 -1.24 16.26 20.46
C SER A 75 -1.83 16.23 19.04
N PRO A 76 -1.35 15.37 18.12
CA PRO A 76 -2.14 15.06 16.94
C PRO A 76 -3.41 14.36 17.47
N ALA A 77 -4.56 14.90 17.09
CA ALA A 77 -5.89 14.55 17.59
C ALA A 77 -6.00 13.10 18.06
N ALA A 78 -6.46 12.91 19.31
CA ALA A 78 -6.86 11.59 19.78
C ALA A 78 -7.75 10.96 18.69
N THR A 79 -7.29 9.86 18.11
CA THR A 79 -8.01 9.15 17.06
C THR A 79 -9.38 8.77 17.59
N ASP A 80 -10.43 9.20 16.87
CA ASP A 80 -11.80 8.84 17.19
C ASP A 80 -12.00 7.32 17.05
N PRO A 81 -12.30 6.59 18.14
CA PRO A 81 -12.53 5.15 18.07
C PRO A 81 -13.64 4.77 17.10
N ASP A 82 -14.71 5.56 17.01
CA ASP A 82 -15.84 5.28 16.12
C ASP A 82 -15.43 5.40 14.65
N ALA A 83 -14.53 6.34 14.33
CA ALA A 83 -13.96 6.49 12.99
C ALA A 83 -13.02 5.33 12.62
N ILE A 84 -12.22 4.84 13.57
CA ILE A 84 -11.39 3.64 13.37
C ILE A 84 -12.27 2.42 13.12
N ASP A 85 -13.30 2.21 13.94
CA ASP A 85 -14.23 1.08 13.77
C ASP A 85 -14.95 1.16 12.42
N SER A 86 -15.36 2.36 11.99
CA SER A 86 -15.96 2.56 10.66
C SER A 86 -15.00 2.21 9.52
N LEU A 87 -13.70 2.57 9.63
CA LEU A 87 -12.69 2.20 8.65
C LEU A 87 -12.39 0.70 8.65
N MET A 88 -12.39 0.07 9.82
CA MET A 88 -12.25 -1.38 9.98
C MET A 88 -13.41 -2.13 9.32
N ASP A 89 -14.63 -1.64 9.52
CA ASP A 89 -15.83 -2.17 8.88
C ASP A 89 -15.77 -1.97 7.37
N GLU A 90 -15.31 -0.80 6.89
CA GLU A 90 -15.14 -0.56 5.46
C GLU A 90 -14.08 -1.49 4.85
N LEU A 91 -12.95 -1.71 5.53
CA LEU A 91 -11.90 -2.63 5.11
C LEU A 91 -12.44 -4.07 5.01
N THR A 92 -13.16 -4.51 6.05
CA THR A 92 -13.79 -5.84 6.09
C THR A 92 -14.80 -5.99 4.95
N ALA A 93 -15.77 -5.07 4.85
CA ALA A 93 -16.81 -5.10 3.82
C ALA A 93 -16.20 -5.07 2.41
N THR A 94 -15.18 -4.24 2.18
CA THR A 94 -14.51 -4.16 0.88
C THR A 94 -13.81 -5.47 0.56
N SER A 95 -13.14 -6.11 1.53
CA SER A 95 -12.49 -7.41 1.32
C SER A 95 -13.49 -8.52 0.95
N GLU A 96 -14.67 -8.55 1.59
CA GLU A 96 -15.72 -9.52 1.31
C GLU A 96 -16.36 -9.32 -0.06
N VAL A 97 -16.59 -8.06 -0.45
CA VAL A 97 -17.21 -7.75 -1.75
C VAL A 97 -16.22 -7.92 -2.90
N ILE A 98 -14.95 -7.55 -2.71
CA ILE A 98 -13.89 -7.73 -3.71
C ILE A 98 -13.84 -9.18 -4.18
N LYS A 99 -13.95 -10.18 -3.29
CA LYS A 99 -13.94 -11.60 -3.65
C LYS A 99 -14.94 -11.97 -4.76
N ASN A 100 -16.09 -11.32 -4.78
CA ASN A 100 -17.17 -11.64 -5.70
C ASN A 100 -17.26 -10.68 -6.89
N GLN A 101 -16.36 -9.70 -6.99
CA GLN A 101 -16.38 -8.72 -8.07
C GLN A 101 -15.69 -9.23 -9.34
N PRO A 102 -16.22 -8.89 -10.53
CA PRO A 102 -15.48 -9.02 -11.78
C PRO A 102 -14.12 -8.34 -11.67
N GLY A 103 -13.08 -9.06 -12.10
CA GLY A 103 -11.72 -8.56 -12.13
C GLY A 103 -10.94 -8.68 -10.83
N ALA A 104 -11.51 -9.26 -9.77
CA ALA A 104 -10.79 -9.48 -8.51
C ALA A 104 -9.58 -10.43 -8.65
N GLU A 105 -9.67 -11.42 -9.54
CA GLU A 105 -8.61 -12.40 -9.79
C GLU A 105 -7.59 -11.88 -10.81
N GLY A 106 -6.33 -11.72 -10.39
CA GLY A 106 -5.21 -11.35 -11.27
C GLY A 106 -4.82 -9.86 -11.26
N PRO A 107 -3.67 -9.50 -11.86
CA PRO A 107 -3.12 -8.15 -11.80
C PRO A 107 -3.98 -7.14 -12.58
N THR A 108 -3.99 -5.89 -12.10
CA THR A 108 -4.58 -4.76 -12.83
C THR A 108 -3.67 -4.36 -13.99
N ASP A 109 -4.21 -4.36 -15.21
CA ASP A 109 -3.51 -3.78 -16.36
C ASP A 109 -3.61 -2.24 -16.30
N PHE A 110 -2.45 -1.60 -16.18
CA PHE A 110 -2.29 -0.15 -16.23
C PHE A 110 -1.77 0.29 -17.61
N SER A 111 -2.01 -0.49 -18.67
CA SER A 111 -1.59 -0.15 -20.04
C SER A 111 -2.05 1.25 -20.44
N GLY A 112 -1.12 2.00 -21.04
CA GLY A 112 -1.29 3.42 -21.37
C GLY A 112 -0.94 4.40 -20.23
N LEU A 113 -0.55 3.90 -19.06
CA LEU A 113 -0.04 4.71 -17.95
C LEU A 113 1.50 4.61 -17.84
N PRO A 114 2.18 5.59 -17.21
CA PRO A 114 3.64 5.57 -17.02
C PRO A 114 4.15 4.26 -16.38
N GLN A 115 5.33 3.77 -16.74
CA GLN A 115 5.82 2.44 -16.31
C GLN A 115 6.04 2.29 -14.78
N ASP A 116 6.16 3.37 -14.03
CA ASP A 116 6.18 3.39 -12.56
C ASP A 116 4.77 3.23 -11.94
N SER A 117 3.71 3.46 -12.72
CA SER A 117 2.31 3.31 -12.31
C SER A 117 1.77 1.88 -12.39
N THR A 118 2.52 0.93 -12.96
CA THR A 118 2.11 -0.48 -13.06
C THR A 118 2.15 -1.23 -11.71
N ASN A 119 2.59 -0.56 -10.65
CA ASN A 119 2.66 -1.15 -9.32
C ASN A 119 1.33 -0.93 -8.57
N TRP A 120 0.56 -2.01 -8.39
CA TRP A 120 -0.67 -2.03 -7.58
C TRP A 120 -0.47 -1.47 -6.16
N VAL A 121 0.77 -1.47 -5.67
CA VAL A 121 1.22 -0.85 -4.43
C VAL A 121 0.82 0.64 -4.31
N GLN A 122 0.62 1.35 -5.42
CA GLN A 122 0.10 2.73 -5.38
C GLN A 122 -1.31 2.84 -4.76
N ALA A 123 -2.10 1.77 -4.78
CA ALA A 123 -3.43 1.73 -4.17
C ALA A 123 -3.42 1.64 -2.64
N LEU A 124 -2.35 1.08 -2.07
CA LEU A 124 -2.10 1.09 -0.63
C LEU A 124 -1.22 2.25 -0.17
N ARG A 125 -0.89 3.18 -1.07
CA ARG A 125 -0.09 4.36 -0.72
C ARG A 125 -0.68 5.20 0.40
N VAL A 126 -1.95 5.02 0.74
CA VAL A 126 -2.54 5.62 1.94
C VAL A 126 -1.77 5.29 3.23
N THR A 127 -1.22 4.08 3.38
CA THR A 127 -0.53 3.64 4.62
C THR A 127 1.00 3.62 4.53
N ARG A 128 1.57 3.96 3.37
CA ARG A 128 3.01 3.81 3.08
C ARG A 128 3.84 4.99 3.58
N ASP A 129 5.13 4.73 3.83
CA ASP A 129 6.14 5.74 4.21
C ASP A 129 6.35 6.84 3.17
N ASP A 130 6.08 6.54 1.90
CA ASP A 130 6.17 7.49 0.80
C ASP A 130 4.88 8.29 0.58
N ASN A 131 3.91 8.21 1.51
CA ASN A 131 2.73 9.08 1.52
C ASN A 131 3.09 10.45 2.11
N PRO A 132 3.14 11.53 1.31
CA PRO A 132 3.51 12.85 1.83
C PRO A 132 2.50 13.41 2.84
N LEU A 133 1.28 12.87 2.88
CA LEU A 133 0.24 13.27 3.82
C LEU A 133 0.29 12.50 5.14
N LEU A 134 1.08 11.43 5.23
CA LEU A 134 1.15 10.61 6.43
C LEU A 134 2.27 11.12 7.33
N GLU A 135 1.91 11.98 8.28
CA GLU A 135 2.85 12.55 9.25
C GLU A 135 3.54 11.45 10.06
N LYS A 136 4.87 11.55 10.19
CA LYS A 136 5.70 10.58 10.93
C LYS A 136 5.17 10.31 12.34
N GLN A 137 4.77 11.36 13.07
CA GLN A 137 4.27 11.24 14.43
C GLN A 137 2.97 10.41 14.50
N CYS A 138 2.05 10.60 13.55
CA CYS A 138 0.79 9.85 13.52
C CYS A 138 1.07 8.36 13.25
N LYS A 139 2.02 8.07 12.37
CA LYS A 139 2.44 6.70 12.08
C LYS A 139 3.09 6.02 13.29
N GLU A 140 3.99 6.72 13.98
CA GLU A 140 4.63 6.21 15.20
C GLU A 140 3.60 5.92 16.29
N GLN A 141 2.62 6.82 16.46
CA GLN A 141 1.52 6.63 17.40
C GLN A 141 0.63 5.44 17.02
N ALA A 142 0.25 5.31 15.75
CA ALA A 142 -0.54 4.17 15.27
C ALA A 142 0.18 2.83 15.51
N MET A 143 1.49 2.78 15.21
CA MET A 143 2.31 1.61 15.49
C MET A 143 2.37 1.32 16.99
N HIS A 144 2.66 2.32 17.81
CA HIS A 144 2.75 2.16 19.26
C HIS A 144 1.43 1.66 19.88
N MET A 145 0.29 2.23 19.47
CA MET A 145 -1.03 1.79 19.93
C MET A 145 -1.32 0.34 19.55
N THR A 146 -1.06 -0.03 18.30
CA THR A 146 -1.31 -1.40 17.82
C THR A 146 -0.39 -2.42 18.47
N VAL A 147 0.91 -2.10 18.61
CA VAL A 147 1.90 -2.95 19.30
C VAL A 147 1.48 -3.20 20.74
N ASN A 148 1.06 -2.16 21.47
CA ASN A 148 0.60 -2.31 22.86
C ASN A 148 -0.69 -3.12 22.97
N SER A 149 -1.61 -2.98 22.00
CA SER A 149 -2.82 -3.79 21.93
C SER A 149 -2.48 -5.27 21.74
N LEU A 150 -1.59 -5.58 20.79
CA LEU A 150 -1.13 -6.96 20.56
C LEU A 150 -0.39 -7.52 21.77
N ALA A 151 0.50 -6.73 22.39
CA ALA A 151 1.22 -7.12 23.59
C ALA A 151 0.27 -7.53 24.72
N ALA A 152 -0.81 -6.77 24.93
CA ALA A 152 -1.81 -7.05 25.93
C ALA A 152 -2.61 -8.34 25.63
N LEU A 153 -2.87 -8.63 24.34
CA LEU A 153 -3.58 -9.85 23.91
C LEU A 153 -2.71 -11.10 24.06
N GLU A 154 -1.44 -11.01 23.67
CA GLU A 154 -0.49 -12.14 23.68
C GLU A 154 0.24 -12.31 25.02
N GLY A 155 0.03 -11.39 25.97
CA GLY A 155 0.63 -11.45 27.30
C GLY A 155 2.12 -11.11 27.32
N ALA A 156 2.59 -10.26 26.40
CA ALA A 156 3.98 -9.81 26.38
C ALA A 156 4.30 -8.95 27.60
N GLU A 157 5.41 -9.23 28.27
CA GLU A 157 5.78 -8.58 29.54
C GLU A 157 6.51 -7.24 29.33
N ASN A 158 7.03 -6.98 28.12
CA ASN A 158 7.79 -5.79 27.79
C ASN A 158 7.74 -5.45 26.28
N MET A 159 8.24 -4.27 25.92
CA MET A 159 8.22 -3.75 24.55
C MET A 159 9.07 -4.58 23.59
N GLU A 160 10.18 -5.18 24.04
CA GLU A 160 11.03 -6.02 23.19
C GLU A 160 10.28 -7.30 22.75
N GLU A 161 9.56 -7.92 23.69
CA GLU A 161 8.72 -9.07 23.39
C GLU A 161 7.54 -8.71 22.47
N ALA A 162 6.87 -7.58 22.72
CA ALA A 162 5.82 -7.07 21.84
C ALA A 162 6.32 -6.80 20.41
N GLN A 163 7.50 -6.18 20.28
CA GLN A 163 8.14 -5.95 18.98
C GLN A 163 8.49 -7.25 18.28
N LYS A 164 8.94 -8.26 19.03
CA LYS A 164 9.22 -9.58 18.47
C LYS A 164 7.96 -10.26 17.96
N LEU A 165 6.84 -10.20 18.70
CA LEU A 165 5.56 -10.71 18.24
C LEU A 165 5.12 -10.04 16.93
N VAL A 166 5.23 -8.72 16.83
CA VAL A 166 4.96 -7.98 15.60
C VAL A 166 5.89 -8.42 14.47
N ALA A 167 7.19 -8.52 14.72
CA ALA A 167 8.16 -8.93 13.71
C ALA A 167 7.91 -10.35 13.19
N ASP A 168 7.56 -11.27 14.09
CA ASP A 168 7.23 -12.66 13.75
C ASP A 168 5.91 -12.73 12.96
N HIS A 169 4.90 -11.96 13.38
CA HIS A 169 3.63 -11.80 12.67
C HIS A 169 3.80 -11.25 11.25
N LEU A 170 4.54 -10.15 11.09
CA LEU A 170 4.80 -9.55 9.78
C LEU A 170 5.62 -10.48 8.87
N ARG A 171 6.58 -11.23 9.43
CA ARG A 171 7.37 -12.20 8.67
C ARG A 171 6.50 -13.31 8.09
N HIS A 172 5.54 -13.81 8.86
CA HIS A 172 4.58 -14.80 8.39
C HIS A 172 3.80 -14.30 7.16
N HIS A 173 3.24 -13.09 7.22
CA HIS A 173 2.55 -12.51 6.07
C HIS A 173 3.47 -12.28 4.85
N LEU A 174 4.70 -11.81 5.08
CA LEU A 174 5.68 -11.58 4.01
C LEU A 174 6.11 -12.87 3.30
N GLU A 175 6.18 -13.99 4.00
CA GLU A 175 6.49 -15.30 3.41
C GLU A 175 5.35 -15.76 2.48
N THR A 176 4.09 -15.59 2.91
CA THR A 176 2.90 -15.89 2.10
C THR A 176 2.76 -15.01 0.86
N LEU A 177 3.33 -13.79 0.89
CA LEU A 177 3.33 -12.89 -0.27
C LEU A 177 4.44 -13.18 -1.28
N LYS A 178 5.60 -13.70 -0.80
CA LYS A 178 6.80 -13.90 -1.62
C LYS A 178 6.69 -15.03 -2.64
N ASP A 179 5.85 -16.03 -2.39
CA ASP A 179 5.66 -17.16 -3.30
C ASP A 179 4.76 -16.82 -4.51
N GLY A 180 4.24 -15.58 -4.56
CA GLY A 180 3.36 -15.10 -5.63
C GLY A 180 1.98 -15.78 -5.65
N SER A 181 1.60 -16.46 -4.57
CA SER A 181 0.37 -17.25 -4.47
C SER A 181 -0.88 -16.42 -4.14
N ILE A 182 -0.72 -15.14 -3.78
CA ILE A 182 -1.80 -14.25 -3.33
C ILE A 182 -1.93 -13.06 -4.29
N GLY A 183 -3.11 -12.87 -4.88
CA GLY A 183 -3.45 -11.67 -5.66
C GLY A 183 -3.75 -10.47 -4.76
N HIS A 184 -3.78 -9.24 -5.30
CA HIS A 184 -4.07 -8.02 -4.50
C HIS A 184 -5.38 -8.10 -3.70
N ALA A 185 -6.42 -8.67 -4.31
CA ALA A 185 -7.70 -8.93 -3.66
C ALA A 185 -7.58 -9.86 -2.45
N ASP A 186 -6.81 -10.94 -2.58
CA ASP A 186 -6.53 -11.86 -1.49
C ASP A 186 -5.66 -11.21 -0.42
N TYR A 187 -4.71 -10.35 -0.80
CA TYR A 187 -3.88 -9.62 0.17
C TYR A 187 -4.69 -8.65 1.03
N LEU A 188 -5.60 -7.86 0.44
CA LEU A 188 -6.50 -7.00 1.20
C LEU A 188 -7.38 -7.80 2.17
N ARG A 189 -7.78 -9.01 1.78
CA ARG A 189 -8.53 -9.93 2.63
C ARG A 189 -7.69 -10.46 3.79
N GLU A 190 -6.45 -10.87 3.56
CA GLU A 190 -5.53 -11.27 4.62
C GLU A 190 -5.32 -10.14 5.65
N ILE A 191 -5.15 -8.89 5.18
CA ILE A 191 -5.07 -7.72 6.07
C ILE A 191 -6.37 -7.58 6.88
N ALA A 192 -7.53 -7.60 6.22
CA ALA A 192 -8.83 -7.39 6.86
C ALA A 192 -9.21 -8.50 7.85
N GLU A 193 -8.86 -9.76 7.55
CA GLU A 193 -9.10 -10.92 8.41
C GLU A 193 -8.17 -10.94 9.63
N CYS A 194 -7.00 -10.30 9.55
CA CYS A 194 -6.07 -10.12 10.66
C CYS A 194 -6.53 -8.96 11.59
N LYS A 195 -7.55 -9.26 12.42
CA LYS A 195 -8.17 -8.30 13.35
C LYS A 195 -7.34 -7.96 14.58
N GLU A 196 -6.34 -8.78 14.90
CA GLU A 196 -5.50 -8.61 16.10
C GLU A 196 -4.38 -7.57 15.91
N PHE A 197 -3.96 -7.34 14.66
CA PHE A 197 -2.84 -6.43 14.38
C PHE A 197 -2.97 -5.66 13.06
N CYS A 198 -3.03 -6.35 11.91
CA CYS A 198 -2.94 -5.69 10.60
C CYS A 198 -4.10 -4.75 10.33
N ALA A 199 -5.35 -5.22 10.49
CA ALA A 199 -6.50 -4.38 10.23
C ALA A 199 -6.54 -3.15 11.15
N PRO A 200 -6.39 -3.25 12.50
CA PRO A 200 -6.34 -2.09 13.36
C PRO A 200 -5.25 -1.08 12.98
N LEU A 201 -4.04 -1.56 12.69
CA LEU A 201 -2.94 -0.69 12.26
C LEU A 201 -3.30 0.03 10.96
N VAL A 202 -3.81 -0.69 9.96
CA VAL A 202 -4.18 -0.11 8.66
C VAL A 202 -5.30 0.91 8.81
N ALA A 203 -6.33 0.63 9.60
CA ALA A 203 -7.42 1.58 9.87
C ALA A 203 -6.90 2.84 10.57
N GLN A 204 -5.96 2.69 11.51
CA GLN A 204 -5.37 3.83 12.22
C GLN A 204 -4.49 4.69 11.29
N LEU A 205 -3.73 4.07 10.39
CA LEU A 205 -2.97 4.79 9.35
C LEU A 205 -3.88 5.45 8.32
N MET A 206 -4.99 4.82 7.95
CA MET A 206 -6.03 5.43 7.09
C MET A 206 -6.65 6.65 7.78
N GLN A 207 -6.95 6.55 9.09
CA GLN A 207 -7.45 7.68 9.87
C GLN A 207 -6.43 8.82 9.91
N CYS A 208 -5.14 8.52 10.09
CA CYS A 208 -4.07 9.51 10.01
C CYS A 208 -4.10 10.26 8.67
N HIS A 209 -4.23 9.54 7.56
CA HIS A 209 -4.36 10.14 6.23
C HIS A 209 -5.61 11.00 6.09
N VAL A 210 -6.78 10.50 6.51
CA VAL A 210 -8.06 11.24 6.46
C VAL A 210 -7.94 12.56 7.24
N LEU A 211 -7.43 12.52 8.46
CA LEU A 211 -7.24 13.71 9.29
C LEU A 211 -6.20 14.67 8.71
N ALA A 212 -5.17 14.17 8.02
CA ALA A 212 -4.21 15.02 7.34
C ALA A 212 -4.85 15.75 6.15
N VAL A 213 -5.63 15.05 5.32
CA VAL A 213 -6.40 15.66 4.24
C VAL A 213 -7.34 16.74 4.79
N ALA A 214 -8.10 16.42 5.85
CA ALA A 214 -9.04 17.35 6.48
C ALA A 214 -8.39 18.65 6.99
N ARG A 215 -7.15 18.56 7.53
CA ARG A 215 -6.40 19.70 8.06
C ARG A 215 -5.75 20.56 6.97
N LEU A 216 -5.44 19.96 5.83
CA LEU A 216 -4.79 20.63 4.70
C LEU A 216 -5.79 21.29 3.77
N GLU A 217 -5.30 22.23 2.96
CA GLU A 217 -6.13 22.83 1.93
C GLU A 217 -6.41 21.80 0.83
N HIS A 218 -7.69 21.50 0.62
CA HIS A 218 -8.09 20.46 -0.32
C HIS A 218 -9.39 20.80 -1.07
N GLY A 219 -9.61 20.08 -2.17
CA GLY A 219 -10.82 20.17 -2.98
C GLY A 219 -11.09 18.89 -3.76
N ILE A 220 -12.29 18.76 -4.32
CA ILE A 220 -12.73 17.56 -5.03
C ILE A 220 -13.09 17.91 -6.48
N VAL A 221 -12.40 17.27 -7.42
CA VAL A 221 -12.76 17.26 -8.85
C VAL A 221 -13.65 16.04 -9.11
N LEU A 222 -14.90 16.26 -9.52
CA LEU A 222 -15.82 15.18 -9.89
C LEU A 222 -15.71 14.84 -11.38
N PHE A 223 -15.91 13.55 -11.68
CA PHE A 223 -15.89 12.99 -13.03
C PHE A 223 -17.22 12.29 -13.31
N ASP A 224 -17.55 12.17 -14.59
CA ASP A 224 -18.67 11.34 -15.04
C ASP A 224 -18.35 9.85 -14.95
N LEU A 225 -19.41 9.03 -14.96
CA LEU A 225 -19.28 7.59 -14.87
C LEU A 225 -18.42 7.08 -16.03
N GLY A 226 -17.38 6.29 -15.71
CA GLY A 226 -16.44 5.75 -16.71
C GLY A 226 -15.52 6.79 -17.37
N SER A 227 -15.56 8.05 -16.94
CA SER A 227 -14.77 9.14 -17.53
C SER A 227 -13.58 9.56 -16.65
N ASP A 228 -12.51 9.96 -17.32
CA ASP A 228 -11.31 10.61 -16.80
C ASP A 228 -11.12 12.02 -17.38
N VAL A 229 -12.16 12.58 -18.00
CA VAL A 229 -12.13 13.94 -18.57
C VAL A 229 -12.39 14.99 -17.49
N VAL A 230 -11.37 15.80 -17.19
CA VAL A 230 -11.54 17.01 -16.37
C VAL A 230 -12.36 18.04 -17.14
N THR A 231 -13.57 18.34 -16.63
CA THR A 231 -14.50 19.26 -17.31
C THR A 231 -13.97 20.70 -17.34
N PRO A 232 -14.39 21.54 -18.31
CA PRO A 232 -13.98 22.95 -18.36
C PRO A 232 -14.25 23.71 -17.06
N ALA A 233 -15.37 23.42 -16.37
CA ALA A 233 -15.72 24.06 -15.10
C ALA A 233 -14.70 23.77 -13.99
N TYR A 234 -14.19 22.53 -13.91
CA TYR A 234 -13.13 22.20 -12.95
C TYR A 234 -11.76 22.75 -13.36
N ARG A 235 -11.48 22.82 -14.66
CA ARG A 235 -10.25 23.46 -15.18
C ARG A 235 -10.20 24.94 -14.79
N SER A 236 -11.21 25.71 -15.17
CA SER A 236 -11.26 27.16 -14.89
C SER A 236 -11.63 27.51 -13.44
N GLY A 237 -11.89 26.51 -12.60
CA GLY A 237 -12.30 26.66 -11.21
C GLY A 237 -11.24 26.17 -10.25
N LEU A 238 -11.40 24.92 -9.78
CA LEU A 238 -10.54 24.35 -8.75
C LEU A 238 -9.08 24.22 -9.23
N ILE A 239 -8.84 23.74 -10.45
CA ILE A 239 -7.48 23.57 -10.98
C ILE A 239 -6.76 24.92 -11.13
N ASP A 240 -7.42 25.95 -11.66
CA ASP A 240 -6.86 27.30 -11.75
C ASP A 240 -6.57 27.90 -10.36
N THR A 241 -7.43 27.64 -9.38
CA THR A 241 -7.25 28.10 -7.99
C THR A 241 -6.01 27.46 -7.38
N VAL A 242 -5.90 26.13 -7.46
CA VAL A 242 -4.74 25.37 -6.99
C VAL A 242 -3.47 25.83 -7.71
N SER A 243 -3.53 26.01 -9.03
CA SER A 243 -2.38 26.46 -9.84
C SER A 243 -1.94 27.87 -9.46
N LYS A 244 -2.86 28.75 -9.08
CA LYS A 244 -2.51 30.09 -8.58
C LYS A 244 -1.77 29.98 -7.24
N GLN A 245 -2.29 29.19 -6.30
CA GLN A 245 -1.67 29.01 -4.99
C GLN A 245 -0.27 28.40 -5.08
N LEU A 246 -0.09 27.37 -5.91
CA LEU A 246 1.22 26.76 -6.13
C LEU A 246 2.20 27.75 -6.79
N ARG A 247 1.75 28.67 -7.65
CA ARG A 247 2.63 29.73 -8.20
C ARG A 247 3.00 30.79 -7.17
N GLU A 248 2.08 31.14 -6.28
CA GLU A 248 2.30 32.12 -5.21
C GLU A 248 3.20 31.57 -4.08
N HIS A 249 3.18 30.26 -3.88
CA HIS A 249 3.92 29.56 -2.83
C HIS A 249 4.78 28.45 -3.44
N ALA A 250 6.00 28.79 -3.85
CA ALA A 250 6.90 27.89 -4.59
C ALA A 250 7.34 26.65 -3.80
N GLU A 251 7.30 26.71 -2.47
CA GLU A 251 7.63 25.63 -1.56
C GLU A 251 6.55 24.55 -1.45
N ARG A 252 5.28 24.93 -1.71
CA ARG A 252 4.15 24.00 -1.56
C ARG A 252 4.13 22.96 -2.65
N LYS A 253 3.53 21.82 -2.36
CA LYS A 253 3.29 20.76 -3.34
C LYS A 253 1.82 20.40 -3.36
N VAL A 254 1.44 19.57 -4.31
CA VAL A 254 0.08 19.04 -4.40
C VAL A 254 0.13 17.55 -4.61
N VAL A 255 -0.76 16.84 -3.92
CA VAL A 255 -1.02 15.43 -4.18
C VAL A 255 -2.43 15.25 -4.71
N LEU A 256 -2.53 14.43 -5.74
CA LEU A 256 -3.76 14.12 -6.46
C LEU A 256 -4.15 12.68 -6.17
N ILE A 257 -5.27 12.49 -5.50
CA ILE A 257 -5.75 11.19 -5.03
C ILE A 257 -6.92 10.76 -5.92
N GLY A 258 -6.64 9.87 -6.87
CA GLY A 258 -7.64 9.31 -7.77
C GLY A 258 -8.55 8.30 -7.08
N ARG A 259 -9.86 8.43 -7.31
CA ARG A 259 -10.89 7.54 -6.76
C ARG A 259 -11.82 7.01 -7.85
N ALA A 260 -12.43 5.86 -7.58
CA ALA A 260 -13.53 5.32 -8.36
C ALA A 260 -14.62 4.76 -7.44
N SER A 261 -15.88 4.84 -7.87
CA SER A 261 -17.00 4.21 -7.19
C SER A 261 -16.94 2.69 -7.28
N GLN A 262 -17.72 2.00 -6.44
CA GLN A 262 -17.88 0.54 -6.44
C GLN A 262 -18.55 -0.07 -7.68
N ILE A 263 -19.13 0.76 -8.54
CA ILE A 263 -19.83 0.33 -9.75
C ILE A 263 -18.81 -0.16 -10.79
N GLY A 264 -18.92 -1.42 -11.22
CA GLY A 264 -18.13 -1.99 -12.32
C GLY A 264 -17.03 -2.95 -11.87
N ASP A 265 -16.13 -3.27 -12.80
CA ASP A 265 -14.99 -4.19 -12.58
C ASP A 265 -13.91 -3.55 -11.70
N LEU A 266 -13.34 -4.32 -10.77
CA LEU A 266 -12.37 -3.81 -9.79
C LEU A 266 -11.09 -3.29 -10.45
N ARG A 267 -10.53 -4.03 -11.42
CA ARG A 267 -9.32 -3.60 -12.15
C ARG A 267 -9.61 -2.38 -12.99
N HIS A 268 -10.77 -2.36 -13.64
CA HIS A 268 -11.20 -1.18 -14.38
C HIS A 268 -11.24 0.05 -13.47
N ASN A 269 -11.81 -0.06 -12.27
CA ASN A 269 -11.91 1.05 -11.33
C ASN A 269 -10.56 1.52 -10.78
N ARG A 270 -9.60 0.60 -10.55
CA ARG A 270 -8.21 0.95 -10.21
C ARG A 270 -7.50 1.68 -11.36
N ALA A 271 -7.64 1.20 -12.60
CA ALA A 271 -7.04 1.86 -13.75
C ALA A 271 -7.71 3.22 -14.04
N LEU A 272 -9.03 3.32 -13.84
CA LEU A 272 -9.79 4.56 -14.04
C LEU A 272 -9.42 5.63 -13.02
N SER A 273 -9.27 5.29 -11.75
CA SER A 273 -8.83 6.24 -10.73
C SER A 273 -7.42 6.76 -11.01
N ALA A 274 -6.50 5.90 -11.48
CA ALA A 274 -5.17 6.31 -11.92
C ALA A 274 -5.23 7.30 -13.09
N ARG A 275 -6.02 7.00 -14.14
CA ARG A 275 -6.21 7.92 -15.27
C ARG A 275 -6.79 9.27 -14.85
N ARG A 276 -7.73 9.30 -13.89
CA ARG A 276 -8.27 10.54 -13.34
C ARG A 276 -7.21 11.39 -12.65
N ALA A 277 -6.38 10.77 -11.80
CA ALA A 277 -5.29 11.47 -11.12
C ALA A 277 -4.29 12.06 -12.14
N LEU A 278 -3.95 11.30 -13.19
CA LEU A 278 -3.09 11.76 -14.27
C LEU A 278 -3.74 12.87 -15.11
N ALA A 279 -5.04 12.79 -15.40
CA ALA A 279 -5.74 13.85 -16.12
C ALA A 279 -5.76 15.18 -15.34
N ALA A 280 -5.89 15.11 -14.01
CA ALA A 280 -5.75 16.28 -13.14
C ALA A 280 -4.31 16.80 -13.10
N LYS A 281 -3.31 15.90 -13.09
CA LYS A 281 -1.89 16.25 -13.20
C LYS A 281 -1.60 16.99 -14.49
N ASP A 282 -2.07 16.46 -15.63
CA ASP A 282 -1.88 17.07 -16.94
C ASP A 282 -2.51 18.47 -17.01
N ALA A 283 -3.65 18.67 -16.35
CA ALA A 283 -4.28 19.99 -16.25
C ALA A 283 -3.41 20.99 -15.45
N LEU A 284 -2.78 20.55 -14.34
CA LEU A 284 -1.86 21.39 -13.57
C LEU A 284 -0.54 21.66 -14.32
N LEU A 285 0.00 20.67 -15.03
CA LEU A 285 1.16 20.84 -15.90
C LEU A 285 0.89 21.87 -17.01
N ALA A 286 -0.27 21.77 -17.65
CA ALA A 286 -0.72 22.73 -18.67
C ALA A 286 -0.90 24.15 -18.09
N ALA A 287 -1.23 24.26 -16.80
CA ALA A 287 -1.29 25.53 -16.07
C ALA A 287 0.10 26.06 -15.61
N GLY A 288 1.18 25.36 -15.96
CA GLY A 288 2.56 25.79 -15.72
C GLY A 288 3.15 25.37 -14.38
N ILE A 289 2.54 24.41 -13.68
CA ILE A 289 3.11 23.83 -12.45
C ILE A 289 4.17 22.79 -12.82
N ALA A 290 5.31 22.84 -12.14
CA ALA A 290 6.41 21.90 -12.37
C ALA A 290 6.05 20.47 -11.92
N ALA A 291 6.47 19.46 -12.68
CA ALA A 291 6.07 18.06 -12.47
C ALA A 291 6.52 17.51 -11.11
N GLU A 292 7.68 17.92 -10.62
CA GLU A 292 8.24 17.55 -9.32
C GLU A 292 7.45 18.09 -8.11
N ARG A 293 6.52 19.01 -8.35
CA ARG A 293 5.59 19.55 -7.34
C ARG A 293 4.24 18.87 -7.33
N ILE A 294 4.01 17.93 -8.25
CA ILE A 294 2.73 17.23 -8.41
C ILE A 294 2.96 15.74 -8.16
N GLU A 295 2.37 15.26 -7.08
CA GLU A 295 2.33 13.85 -6.76
C GLU A 295 0.96 13.25 -7.10
N THR A 296 0.95 11.98 -7.46
CA THR A 296 -0.27 11.24 -7.77
C THR A 296 -0.33 9.96 -6.96
N MET A 297 -1.50 9.64 -6.44
CA MET A 297 -1.85 8.34 -5.86
C MET A 297 -3.27 8.00 -6.30
N TRP A 298 -3.68 6.74 -6.21
CA TRP A 298 -5.03 6.34 -6.61
C TRP A 298 -5.44 5.08 -5.88
N PHE A 299 -6.66 5.04 -5.36
CA PHE A 299 -7.17 3.91 -4.58
C PHE A 299 -8.19 3.06 -5.37
N GLY A 300 -8.72 3.61 -6.47
CA GLY A 300 -9.87 2.99 -7.12
C GLY A 300 -11.06 3.01 -6.16
N TRP A 301 -11.69 1.86 -5.99
CA TRP A 301 -12.75 1.67 -4.99
C TRP A 301 -12.22 1.20 -3.62
N GLU A 302 -10.90 1.02 -3.46
CA GLU A 302 -10.36 0.57 -2.18
C GLU A 302 -10.46 1.65 -1.09
N PRO A 303 -10.47 1.25 0.19
CA PRO A 303 -10.58 2.18 1.31
C PRO A 303 -9.33 3.09 1.41
N PRO A 304 -9.46 4.26 2.04
CA PRO A 304 -10.71 4.81 2.61
C PRO A 304 -11.57 5.44 1.52
N GLN A 305 -12.85 5.05 1.33
CA GLN A 305 -13.77 5.77 0.42
C GLN A 305 -14.33 7.02 1.08
N ILE A 306 -14.74 8.01 0.29
CA ILE A 306 -15.45 9.17 0.84
C ILE A 306 -16.86 8.70 1.25
N SER A 307 -16.97 8.24 2.50
CA SER A 307 -18.21 7.96 3.22
C SER A 307 -18.83 9.26 3.75
N ASP A 308 -19.98 9.17 4.42
CA ASP A 308 -20.56 10.28 5.16
C ASP A 308 -19.65 10.76 6.30
N VAL A 309 -19.01 9.83 7.01
CA VAL A 309 -18.01 10.12 8.06
C VAL A 309 -16.83 10.89 7.47
N ILE A 310 -16.19 10.37 6.41
CA ILE A 310 -15.04 11.04 5.78
C ILE A 310 -15.45 12.35 5.11
N ALA A 311 -16.65 12.43 4.53
CA ALA A 311 -17.17 13.68 3.98
C ALA A 311 -17.37 14.74 5.06
N SER A 312 -17.77 14.34 6.28
CA SER A 312 -17.82 15.22 7.44
C SER A 312 -16.44 15.73 7.83
N GLU A 313 -15.45 14.83 7.94
CA GLU A 313 -14.06 15.20 8.24
C GLU A 313 -13.47 16.17 7.22
N TYR A 314 -13.71 15.92 5.93
CA TYR A 314 -13.25 16.80 4.84
C TYR A 314 -14.07 18.11 4.74
N GLY A 315 -15.12 18.29 5.54
CA GLY A 315 -15.98 19.47 5.47
C GLY A 315 -16.80 19.55 4.17
N VAL A 316 -17.06 18.41 3.53
CA VAL A 316 -17.79 18.29 2.26
C VAL A 316 -19.14 17.57 2.38
N SER A 317 -19.73 17.47 3.58
CA SER A 317 -21.02 16.80 3.80
C SER A 317 -22.13 17.31 2.87
N ARG A 318 -22.19 18.63 2.61
CA ARG A 318 -23.18 19.18 1.66
C ARG A 318 -23.02 18.65 0.25
N LEU A 319 -21.77 18.48 -0.20
CA LEU A 319 -21.49 17.89 -1.51
C LEU A 319 -21.90 16.42 -1.50
N TYR A 320 -21.53 15.68 -0.45
CA TYR A 320 -21.90 14.29 -0.26
C TYR A 320 -23.42 14.08 -0.30
N ASP A 321 -24.19 14.86 0.45
CA ASP A 321 -25.66 14.79 0.48
C ASP A 321 -26.28 15.09 -0.88
N THR A 322 -25.63 15.94 -1.68
CA THR A 322 -26.12 16.34 -3.01
C THR A 322 -25.86 15.26 -4.07
N VAL A 323 -24.68 14.65 -4.06
CA VAL A 323 -24.25 13.76 -5.15
C VAL A 323 -24.28 12.27 -4.79
N GLY A 324 -24.27 11.96 -3.50
CA GLY A 324 -24.22 10.61 -2.95
C GLY A 324 -22.85 9.94 -3.01
N ARG A 325 -22.72 8.81 -2.30
CA ARG A 325 -21.47 8.04 -2.11
C ARG A 325 -20.82 7.64 -3.43
N ASP A 326 -21.59 7.17 -4.42
CA ASP A 326 -21.01 6.70 -5.68
C ASP A 326 -20.42 7.87 -6.48
N LYS A 327 -21.14 8.98 -6.64
CA LYS A 327 -20.67 10.11 -7.45
C LYS A 327 -19.50 10.83 -6.79
N ILE A 328 -19.48 10.99 -5.46
CA ILE A 328 -18.36 11.65 -4.78
C ILE A 328 -17.07 10.84 -4.88
N ASN A 329 -17.15 9.52 -5.01
CA ASN A 329 -15.99 8.65 -5.26
C ASN A 329 -15.64 8.51 -6.74
N GLN A 330 -16.38 9.13 -7.65
CA GLN A 330 -15.93 9.36 -9.04
C GLN A 330 -15.10 10.64 -9.11
N SER A 331 -13.95 10.66 -8.45
CA SER A 331 -13.26 11.92 -8.16
C SER A 331 -11.73 11.86 -8.17
N VAL A 332 -11.14 13.05 -8.14
CA VAL A 332 -9.78 13.29 -7.63
C VAL A 332 -9.88 14.23 -6.45
N VAL A 333 -9.35 13.83 -5.31
CA VAL A 333 -9.11 14.74 -4.18
C VAL A 333 -7.77 15.43 -4.43
N VAL A 334 -7.78 16.75 -4.46
CA VAL A 334 -6.62 17.60 -4.66
C VAL A 334 -6.23 18.16 -3.30
N VAL A 335 -5.02 17.88 -2.83
CA VAL A 335 -4.56 18.30 -1.50
C VAL A 335 -3.24 19.05 -1.63
N ILE A 336 -3.20 20.29 -1.17
CA ILE A 336 -1.99 21.12 -1.15
C ILE A 336 -1.32 20.94 0.22
N TYR A 337 0.00 20.68 0.20
CA TYR A 337 0.78 20.43 1.41
C TYR A 337 2.12 21.16 1.40
#